data_AF-R6CF07-F1
#
_entry.id   AF-R6CF07-F1
#
_cell.length_a   1.000
_cell.length_b   1.000
_cell.length_c   1.000
_cell.angle_alpha   90.00
_cell.angle_beta   90.00
_cell.angle_gamma   90.00
#
_symmetry.space_group_name_H-M   'P 1'
#
loop_
_entity.id
_entity.type
_entity.pdbx_description
1 polymer ?
#
loop_
_entity_poly.entity_id
_entity_poly.type
_entity_poly.pdbx_seq_one_letter_code
_entity_poly.pdbx_strand_id
1 'polypeptide(L)'
;MSAKNKKTILLLLVAAVLLAVVPFFAKKGAEFGGSDDAGSVMVEEIKGEAYEPWFTPVIESLTGSELPGEIESLIFCVQTGIGVGVIAFLMGRFYERKKWEDKEEEKK
;
A
#
# COMPACT_ATOMS: atom_id res chain seq x y z
N MET A 1 18.83 21.65 -5.02
CA MET A 1 18.41 20.42 -5.74
C MET A 1 18.63 20.65 -7.23
N SER A 2 19.54 19.89 -7.88
CA SER A 2 19.87 20.10 -9.30
C SER A 2 18.66 19.82 -10.21
N ALA A 3 18.49 20.62 -11.27
CA ALA A 3 17.37 20.52 -12.20
C ALA A 3 17.21 19.13 -12.85
N LYS A 4 18.32 18.37 -12.96
CA LYS A 4 18.34 16.99 -13.43
C LYS A 4 17.52 16.05 -12.53
N ASN A 5 17.68 16.17 -11.22
CA ASN A 5 17.01 15.30 -10.25
C ASN A 5 15.50 15.53 -10.21
N LYS A 6 15.05 16.79 -10.39
CA LYS A 6 13.62 17.11 -10.48
C LYS A 6 12.95 16.43 -11.68
N LYS A 7 13.62 16.40 -12.83
CA LYS A 7 13.12 15.71 -14.03
C LYS A 7 13.05 14.20 -13.83
N THR A 8 14.07 13.59 -13.22
CA THR A 8 14.08 12.15 -12.90
C THR A 8 12.96 11.80 -11.92
N ILE A 9 12.78 12.58 -10.84
CA ILE A 9 11.70 12.37 -9.86
C ILE A 9 10.32 12.45 -10.53
N LEU A 10 10.10 13.48 -11.36
CA LEU A 10 8.83 13.65 -12.08
C LEU A 10 8.56 12.45 -13.01
N LEU A 11 9.57 11.99 -13.74
CA LEU A 11 9.46 10.84 -14.63
C LEU A 11 9.13 9.55 -13.85
N LEU A 12 9.78 9.33 -12.71
CA LEU A 12 9.49 8.18 -11.84
C LEU A 12 8.06 8.23 -11.26
N LEU A 13 7.57 9.40 -10.86
CA LEU A 13 6.20 9.55 -10.39
C LEU A 13 5.19 9.27 -11.49
N VAL A 14 5.42 9.78 -12.70
CA VAL A 14 4.55 9.49 -13.86
C VAL A 14 4.57 8.00 -14.19
N ALA A 15 5.72 7.35 -14.16
CA ALA A 15 5.84 5.90 -14.39
C ALA A 15 5.06 5.10 -13.33
N ALA A 16 5.15 5.48 -12.05
CA ALA A 16 4.39 4.83 -10.98
C ALA A 16 2.87 4.99 -11.16
N VAL A 17 2.40 6.19 -11.52
CA VAL A 17 0.98 6.44 -11.81
C VAL A 17 0.53 5.61 -13.02
N LEU A 18 1.34 5.53 -14.08
CA LEU A 18 1.01 4.71 -15.24
C LEU A 18 0.93 3.23 -14.88
N LEU A 19 1.84 2.69 -14.06
CA LEU A 19 1.77 1.30 -13.59
C LEU A 19 0.51 1.03 -12.78
N ALA A 20 0.04 1.99 -11.98
CA ALA A 20 -1.19 1.85 -11.23
C ALA A 20 -2.44 1.93 -12.11
N VAL A 21 -2.46 2.82 -13.11
CA VAL A 21 -3.66 3.16 -13.89
C VAL A 21 -3.83 2.27 -15.13
N VAL A 22 -2.76 1.89 -15.82
CA VAL A 22 -2.80 1.08 -17.05
C VAL A 22 -3.56 -0.25 -16.85
N PRO A 23 -3.39 -1.01 -15.75
CA PRO A 23 -4.12 -2.27 -15.54
C PRO A 23 -5.65 -2.09 -15.54
N PHE A 24 -6.16 -1.00 -14.96
CA PHE A 24 -7.60 -0.72 -14.91
C PHE A 24 -8.22 -0.55 -16.30
N PHE A 25 -7.47 0.00 -17.26
CA PHE A 25 -7.94 0.19 -18.63
C PHE A 25 -7.64 -1.01 -19.54
N ALA A 26 -6.55 -1.73 -19.30
CA ALA A 26 -6.15 -2.90 -20.09
C ALA A 26 -6.95 -4.16 -19.74
N LYS A 27 -7.43 -4.29 -18.51
CA LYS A 27 -8.21 -5.43 -18.00
C LYS A 27 -9.58 -4.97 -17.51
N LYS A 28 -10.38 -4.39 -18.42
CA LYS A 28 -11.76 -3.98 -18.12
C LYS A 28 -12.59 -5.22 -17.74
N GLY A 29 -12.98 -5.32 -16.47
CA GLY A 29 -13.77 -6.44 -15.94
C GLY A 29 -12.95 -7.58 -15.34
N ALA A 30 -11.65 -7.42 -15.12
CA ALA A 30 -10.93 -8.34 -14.24
C ALA A 30 -11.38 -8.13 -12.79
N GLU A 31 -11.66 -9.22 -12.07
CA GLU A 31 -11.81 -9.19 -10.63
C GLU A 31 -10.46 -8.80 -10.04
N PHE A 32 -10.35 -7.55 -9.60
CA PHE A 32 -9.22 -7.09 -8.82
C PHE A 32 -9.40 -7.60 -7.39
N GLY A 33 -9.19 -8.91 -7.21
CA GLY A 33 -9.08 -9.55 -5.91
C GLY A 33 -7.70 -9.30 -5.29
N GLY A 34 -7.60 -9.50 -3.98
CA GLY A 34 -6.31 -9.51 -3.30
C GLY A 34 -5.43 -10.66 -3.79
N SER A 35 -4.13 -10.62 -3.42
CA SER A 35 -3.25 -11.77 -3.62
C SER A 35 -3.78 -13.04 -2.95
N ASP A 36 -4.53 -12.85 -1.87
CA ASP A 36 -5.00 -13.92 -1.01
C ASP A 36 -6.22 -14.61 -1.63
N ASP A 37 -7.09 -13.85 -2.34
CA ASP A 37 -8.20 -14.40 -3.14
C ASP A 37 -7.69 -15.23 -4.32
N ALA A 38 -6.62 -14.77 -5.00
CA ALA A 38 -6.03 -15.52 -6.11
C ALA A 38 -5.37 -16.83 -5.65
N GLY A 39 -4.87 -16.85 -4.41
CA GLY A 39 -4.25 -18.03 -3.80
C GLY A 39 -5.27 -19.11 -3.44
N SER A 40 -6.42 -18.74 -2.86
CA SER A 40 -7.45 -19.69 -2.45
C SER A 40 -8.06 -20.44 -3.64
N VAL A 41 -8.42 -19.72 -4.71
CA VAL A 41 -9.01 -20.31 -5.94
C VAL A 41 -8.07 -21.33 -6.61
N MET A 42 -6.77 -21.02 -6.70
CA MET A 42 -5.80 -21.92 -7.32
C MET A 42 -5.60 -23.21 -6.50
N VAL A 43 -5.70 -23.13 -5.17
CA VAL A 43 -5.54 -24.30 -4.30
C VAL A 43 -6.76 -25.22 -4.38
N GLU A 44 -7.97 -24.66 -4.51
CA GLU A 44 -9.20 -25.44 -4.76
C GLU A 44 -9.12 -26.20 -6.09
N GLU A 45 -8.63 -25.56 -7.15
CA GLU A 45 -8.53 -26.15 -8.49
C GLU A 45 -7.49 -27.30 -8.56
N ILE A 46 -6.40 -27.22 -7.78
CA ILE A 46 -5.33 -28.24 -7.78
C ILE A 46 -5.68 -29.45 -6.89
N LYS A 47 -6.34 -29.23 -5.75
CA LYS A 47 -6.60 -30.31 -4.77
C LYS A 47 -7.92 -31.06 -4.97
N GLY A 48 -8.94 -30.45 -5.59
CA GLY A 48 -10.26 -31.08 -5.76
C GLY A 48 -11.05 -31.28 -4.45
N GLU A 49 -10.53 -30.81 -3.31
CA GLU A 49 -11.18 -30.73 -2.01
C GLU A 49 -11.01 -29.31 -1.47
N ALA A 50 -12.00 -28.82 -0.72
CA ALA A 50 -11.98 -27.50 -0.09
C ALA A 50 -10.72 -27.35 0.79
N TYR A 51 -9.98 -26.25 0.59
CA TYR A 51 -8.76 -25.98 1.34
C TYR A 51 -9.07 -25.77 2.81
N GLU A 52 -8.53 -26.63 3.69
CA GLU A 52 -8.63 -26.43 5.13
C GLU A 52 -7.53 -25.46 5.61
N PRO A 53 -7.88 -24.31 6.21
CA PRO A 53 -6.89 -23.34 6.68
C PRO A 53 -6.02 -23.92 7.79
N TRP A 54 -4.70 -23.92 7.61
CA TRP A 54 -3.73 -24.34 8.64
C TRP A 54 -3.58 -23.30 9.78
N PHE A 55 -4.20 -22.13 9.62
CA PHE A 55 -4.22 -21.07 10.62
C PHE A 55 -5.52 -20.29 10.51
N THR A 56 -6.33 -20.32 11.56
CA THR A 56 -7.52 -19.48 11.69
C THR A 56 -7.13 -18.19 12.41
N PRO A 57 -7.41 -17.00 11.86
CA PRO A 57 -7.21 -15.74 12.56
C PRO A 57 -7.82 -15.79 13.97
N VAL A 58 -7.09 -15.24 14.95
CA VAL A 58 -7.54 -15.23 16.36
C VAL A 58 -8.90 -14.55 16.50
N ILE A 59 -9.17 -13.54 15.67
CA ILE A 59 -10.45 -12.81 15.68
C ILE A 59 -11.58 -13.74 15.22
N GLU A 60 -11.40 -14.50 14.14
CA GLU A 60 -12.39 -15.47 13.65
C GLU A 60 -12.59 -16.62 14.63
N SER A 61 -11.51 -17.07 15.27
CA SER A 61 -11.55 -18.08 16.33
C SER A 61 -12.37 -17.61 17.55
N LEU A 62 -12.37 -16.31 17.86
CA LEU A 62 -13.08 -15.72 19.00
C LEU A 62 -14.53 -15.33 18.67
N THR A 63 -14.79 -14.90 17.44
CA THR A 63 -16.13 -14.45 17.00
C THR A 63 -16.95 -15.58 16.36
N GLY A 64 -16.33 -16.71 16.02
CA GLY A 64 -17.01 -17.88 15.44
C GLY A 64 -17.62 -17.62 14.06
N SER A 65 -17.16 -16.58 13.37
CA SER A 65 -17.60 -16.16 12.04
C SER A 65 -16.41 -15.55 11.30
N GLU A 66 -16.36 -15.70 9.98
CA GLU A 66 -15.35 -15.06 9.13
C GLU A 66 -15.44 -13.53 9.26
N LEU A 67 -14.28 -12.87 9.26
CA LEU A 67 -14.22 -11.42 9.28
C LEU A 67 -14.83 -10.89 7.96
N PRO A 68 -15.83 -10.01 8.00
CA PRO A 68 -16.33 -9.38 6.79
C PRO A 68 -15.19 -8.65 6.08
N GLY A 69 -15.00 -8.89 4.78
CA GLY A 69 -13.91 -8.26 4.00
C GLY A 69 -13.92 -6.72 4.04
N GLU A 70 -15.07 -6.11 4.33
CA GLU A 70 -15.19 -4.67 4.59
C GLU A 70 -14.39 -4.23 5.83
N ILE A 71 -14.38 -5.04 6.89
CA ILE A 71 -13.65 -4.76 8.13
C ILE A 71 -12.15 -4.98 7.93
N GLU A 72 -11.77 -6.01 7.17
CA GLU A 72 -10.36 -6.25 6.80
C GLU A 72 -9.77 -5.06 6.04
N SER A 73 -10.48 -4.61 5.00
CA SER A 73 -10.10 -3.42 4.22
C SER A 73 -10.03 -2.16 5.08
N LEU A 74 -10.95 -2.01 6.05
CA LEU A 74 -10.96 -0.86 6.97
C LEU A 74 -9.74 -0.86 7.90
N ILE A 75 -9.37 -2.02 8.46
CA ILE A 75 -8.16 -2.17 9.29
C ILE A 75 -6.91 -1.88 8.47
N PHE A 76 -6.84 -2.38 7.23
CA PHE A 76 -5.74 -2.10 6.31
C PHE A 76 -5.64 -0.60 5.96
N CYS A 77 -6.78 0.07 5.73
CA CYS A 77 -6.83 1.50 5.50
C CYS A 77 -6.34 2.31 6.70
N VAL A 78 -6.72 1.92 7.92
CA VAL A 78 -6.25 2.58 9.16
C VAL A 78 -4.74 2.40 9.32
N GLN A 79 -4.21 1.19 9.10
CA GLN A 79 -2.77 0.93 9.13
C GLN A 79 -2.02 1.79 8.11
N THR A 80 -2.56 1.88 6.89
CA THR A 80 -2.01 2.73 5.83
C THR A 80 -2.03 4.20 6.23
N GLY A 81 -3.15 4.69 6.78
CA GLY A 81 -3.27 6.08 7.24
C GLY A 81 -2.26 6.45 8.32
N ILE A 82 -2.06 5.56 9.31
CA ILE A 82 -1.06 5.74 10.36
C ILE A 82 0.35 5.74 9.76
N GLY A 83 0.67 4.75 8.91
CA GLY A 83 1.97 4.63 8.26
C GLY A 83 2.33 5.87 7.42
N VAL A 84 1.41 6.33 6.59
CA VAL A 84 1.57 7.54 5.78
C VAL A 84 1.72 8.77 6.67
N GLY A 85 0.94 8.88 7.75
CA GLY A 85 1.03 9.98 8.71
C GLY A 85 2.42 10.09 9.35
N VAL A 86 2.99 8.97 9.79
CA VAL A 86 4.35 8.92 10.36
C VAL A 86 5.41 9.32 9.33
N ILE A 87 5.34 8.77 8.12
CA ILE A 87 6.28 9.09 7.04
C ILE A 87 6.22 10.58 6.66
N ALA A 88 5.01 11.12 6.50
CA ALA A 88 4.80 12.52 6.17
C ALA A 88 5.33 13.45 7.28
N PHE A 89 5.12 13.11 8.55
CA PHE A 89 5.65 13.85 9.68
C PHE A 89 7.19 13.89 9.66
N LEU A 90 7.84 12.74 9.48
CA LEU A 90 9.31 12.66 9.43
C LEU A 90 9.89 13.43 8.24
N MET A 91 9.30 13.28 7.05
CA MET A 91 9.68 14.04 5.87
C MET A 91 9.53 15.55 6.09
N GLY A 92 8.41 15.99 6.69
CA GLY A 92 8.18 17.38 7.04
C GLY A 92 9.22 17.91 8.01
N ARG A 93 9.55 17.15 9.06
CA ARG A 93 10.58 17.50 10.06
C ARG A 93 11.97 17.63 9.43
N PHE A 94 12.34 16.75 8.50
CA PHE A 94 13.61 16.83 7.78
C PHE A 94 13.68 18.03 6.84
N TYR A 95 12.58 18.32 6.12
CA TYR A 95 12.49 19.51 5.28
C TYR A 95 12.61 20.79 6.10
N GLU A 96 11.93 20.86 7.24
CA GLU A 96 12.04 21.97 8.18
C GLU A 96 13.47 22.13 8.67
N ARG A 97 14.09 21.08 9.24
CA ARG A 97 15.47 21.15 9.74
C ARG A 97 16.44 21.73 8.70
N LYS A 98 16.36 21.23 7.46
CA LYS A 98 17.19 21.73 6.36
C LYS A 98 16.95 23.21 6.06
N LYS A 99 15.70 23.68 6.10
CA LYS A 99 15.36 25.10 5.86
C LYS A 99 15.94 26.02 6.94
N TRP A 100 16.06 25.55 8.18
CA TRP A 100 16.64 26.32 9.28
C TRP A 100 18.17 26.33 9.19
N GLU A 101 18.79 25.19 8.88
CA GLU A 101 20.24 25.07 8.62
C GLU A 101 20.68 26.01 7.47
N ASP A 102 19.98 25.97 6.32
CA ASP A 102 20.28 26.83 5.16
C ASP A 102 20.12 28.34 5.53
N LYS A 103 19.17 28.70 6.41
CA LYS A 103 18.95 30.07 6.89
C LYS A 103 20.02 30.57 7.87
N GLU A 104 20.61 29.68 8.66
CA GLU A 104 21.70 30.04 9.58
C GLU A 104 23.02 30.22 8.83
N GLU A 105 23.26 29.44 7.77
CA GLU A 105 24.39 29.64 6.87
C GLU A 105 24.33 30.96 6.10
N GLU A 106 23.15 31.38 5.61
CA GLU A 106 22.98 32.69 4.94
C GLU A 106 23.17 33.91 5.85
N LYS A 107 23.07 33.73 7.18
CA LYS A 107 23.26 34.80 8.17
C LYS A 107 24.70 34.94 8.65
N LYS A 108 25.58 33.98 8.34
CA LYS A 108 27.01 34.00 8.65
C LYS A 108 27.80 34.66 7.53
#